data_AF-A0A944VUQ5-F1
#
_entry.id   AF-A0A944VUQ5-F1
#
_cell.length_a   1.000
_cell.length_b   1.000
_cell.length_c   1.000
_cell.angle_alpha   90.00
_cell.angle_beta   90.00
_cell.angle_gamma   90.00
#
_symmetry.space_group_name_H-M   'P 1'
#
loop_
_entity.id
_entity.type
_entity.pdbx_description
1 polymer ?
#
loop_
_entity_poly.entity_id
_entity_poly.type
_entity_poly.pdbx_seq_one_letter_code
_entity_poly.pdbx_strand_id
1 'polypeptide(L)'
;MDEEQLKKLVNEVFEESFETNTELLKADAMIFEDIGLDSLDIVDLVVALQKKFKVQIRDDERIRNIRTLGDIYQFIINLKNEGHISEA
;
A
#
# COMPACT_ATOMS: atom_id res chain seq x y z
N MET A 1 -5.88 4.13 -15.01
CA MET A 1 -5.52 4.35 -13.61
C MET A 1 -4.11 4.90 -13.52
N ASP A 2 -3.92 6.18 -13.22
CA ASP A 2 -2.59 6.80 -13.13
C ASP A 2 -1.92 6.61 -11.74
N GLU A 3 -0.68 7.07 -11.59
CA GLU A 3 0.06 6.97 -10.31
C GLU A 3 -0.61 7.74 -9.17
N GLU A 4 -1.27 8.86 -9.50
CA GLU A 4 -1.95 9.69 -8.51
C GLU A 4 -3.20 8.96 -7.97
N GLN A 5 -3.98 8.34 -8.84
CA GLN A 5 -5.10 7.48 -8.47
C GLN A 5 -4.66 6.27 -7.64
N LEU A 6 -3.53 5.65 -7.97
CA LEU A 6 -2.96 4.56 -7.17
C LEU A 6 -2.63 5.02 -5.75
N LYS A 7 -1.90 6.14 -5.61
CA LYS A 7 -1.56 6.71 -4.31
C LYS A 7 -2.81 7.04 -3.50
N LYS A 8 -3.82 7.63 -4.14
CA LYS A 8 -5.09 7.93 -3.50
C LYS A 8 -5.80 6.68 -3.00
N LEU A 9 -5.87 5.62 -3.81
CA LEU A 9 -6.48 4.35 -3.40
C LEU A 9 -5.71 3.66 -2.27
N VAL A 10 -4.38 3.74 -2.28
CA VAL A 10 -3.56 3.29 -1.14
C VAL A 10 -3.95 4.08 0.11
N ASN A 11 -4.05 5.41 0.01
CA ASN A 11 -4.42 6.24 1.15
C ASN A 11 -5.81 5.94 1.69
N GLU A 12 -6.79 5.71 0.81
CA GLU A 12 -8.11 5.27 1.22
C GLU A 12 -8.05 3.95 1.99
N VAL A 13 -7.19 2.99 1.60
CA VAL A 13 -7.03 1.74 2.36
C VAL A 13 -6.49 2.00 3.76
N PHE A 14 -5.55 2.93 3.91
CA PHE A 14 -5.04 3.35 5.22
C PHE A 14 -6.10 4.05 6.07
N GLU A 15 -6.90 4.93 5.49
CA GLU A 15 -8.01 5.59 6.19
C GLU A 15 -9.12 4.59 6.58
N GLU A 16 -9.52 3.71 5.66
CA GLU A 16 -10.64 2.77 5.85
C GLU A 16 -10.26 1.57 6.75
N SER A 17 -9.03 1.05 6.63
CA SER A 17 -8.62 -0.18 7.33
C SER A 17 -7.87 0.08 8.63
N PHE A 18 -7.16 1.22 8.72
CA PHE A 18 -6.28 1.55 9.84
C PHE A 18 -6.64 2.88 10.51
N GLU A 19 -7.74 3.53 10.10
CA GLU A 19 -8.19 4.83 10.64
C GLU A 19 -7.07 5.89 10.69
N THR A 20 -6.12 5.80 9.75
CA THR A 20 -4.94 6.65 9.71
C THR A 20 -5.28 8.01 9.13
N ASN A 21 -4.77 9.08 9.72
CA ASN A 21 -4.99 10.43 9.21
C ASN A 21 -4.22 10.68 7.90
N THR A 22 -4.87 11.23 6.88
CA THR A 22 -4.26 11.59 5.59
C THR A 22 -3.07 12.53 5.71
N GLU A 23 -2.99 13.32 6.79
CA GLU A 23 -1.83 14.18 7.08
C GLU A 23 -0.53 13.40 7.35
N LEU A 24 -0.65 12.17 7.84
CA LEU A 24 0.47 11.24 8.07
C LEU A 24 0.82 10.45 6.81
N LEU A 25 -0.06 10.40 5.80
CA LEU A 25 0.11 9.60 4.59
C LEU A 25 1.02 10.27 3.56
N LYS A 26 2.27 10.51 3.97
CA LYS A 26 3.33 11.08 3.12
C LYS A 26 4.30 10.01 2.67
N ALA A 27 4.92 10.19 1.50
CA ALA A 27 5.84 9.20 0.95
C ALA A 27 7.08 8.95 1.82
N ASP A 28 7.47 9.93 2.63
CA ASP A 28 8.56 9.86 3.60
C ASP A 28 8.15 9.28 4.97
N ALA A 29 6.85 9.09 5.21
CA ALA A 29 6.35 8.56 6.47
C ALA A 29 6.79 7.11 6.68
N MET A 30 7.33 6.85 7.87
CA MET A 30 7.74 5.53 8.32
C MET A 30 6.51 4.75 8.79
N ILE A 31 6.29 3.57 8.20
CA ILE A 31 5.12 2.74 8.51
C ILE A 31 5.12 2.33 9.99
N PHE A 32 6.29 1.98 10.53
CA PHE A 32 6.43 1.50 11.90
C PHE A 32 6.53 2.63 12.93
N GLU A 33 7.12 3.78 12.58
CA GLU A 33 7.39 4.86 13.53
C GLU A 33 6.35 5.98 13.47
N ASP A 34 5.94 6.41 12.27
CA ASP A 34 5.01 7.53 12.08
C ASP A 34 3.55 7.07 12.03
N ILE A 35 3.28 5.96 11.34
CA ILE A 35 1.93 5.38 11.25
C ILE A 35 1.66 4.44 12.44
N GLY A 36 2.71 3.80 12.97
CA GLY A 36 2.59 2.92 14.12
C GLY A 36 2.05 1.53 13.79
N LEU A 37 2.15 1.10 12.52
CA LEU A 37 1.79 -0.27 12.13
C LEU A 37 2.90 -1.24 12.53
N ASP A 38 2.52 -2.44 12.92
CA ASP A 38 3.46 -3.52 13.21
C ASP A 38 3.65 -4.48 12.02
N SER A 39 4.47 -5.51 12.18
CA SER A 39 4.73 -6.50 11.12
C SER A 39 3.51 -7.34 10.73
N LEU A 40 2.53 -7.51 11.62
CA LEU A 40 1.28 -8.22 11.34
C LEU A 40 0.33 -7.30 10.56
N ASP A 41 0.27 -6.02 10.92
CA ASP A 41 -0.53 -5.02 10.21
C ASP A 41 -0.11 -4.88 8.74
N ILE A 42 1.18 -5.05 8.42
CA ILE A 42 1.65 -5.11 7.02
C ILE A 42 0.98 -6.25 6.25
N VAL A 43 0.79 -7.41 6.87
CA VAL A 43 0.13 -8.55 6.23
C VAL A 43 -1.32 -8.21 5.93
N ASP A 44 -2.03 -7.61 6.89
CA ASP A 44 -3.42 -7.19 6.73
C ASP A 44 -3.56 -6.07 5.68
N LEU A 45 -2.62 -5.12 5.67
CA LEU A 45 -2.56 -4.04 4.68
C LEU A 45 -2.41 -4.61 3.27
N VAL A 46 -1.48 -5.55 3.07
CA VAL A 46 -1.31 -6.21 1.77
C VAL A 46 -2.60 -6.92 1.35
N VAL A 47 -3.28 -7.61 2.27
CA VAL A 47 -4.56 -8.26 1.97
C VAL A 47 -5.66 -7.25 1.62
N ALA A 48 -5.70 -6.10 2.29
CA ALA A 48 -6.64 -5.03 1.98
C ALA A 48 -6.37 -4.42 0.60
N LEU A 49 -5.10 -4.15 0.27
CA LEU A 49 -4.66 -3.68 -1.04
C LEU A 49 -5.01 -4.71 -2.13
N GLN A 50 -4.77 -6.00 -1.91
CA GLN A 50 -5.16 -7.06 -2.83
C GLN A 50 -6.66 -7.04 -3.14
N LYS A 51 -7.50 -6.87 -2.12
CA LYS A 51 -8.95 -6.77 -2.30
C LYS A 51 -9.36 -5.49 -3.04
N LYS A 52 -8.79 -4.34 -2.67
CA LYS A 52 -9.11 -3.04 -3.27
C LYS A 52 -8.72 -3.00 -4.75
N PHE A 53 -7.53 -3.47 -5.09
CA PHE A 53 -7.01 -3.49 -6.45
C PHE A 53 -7.33 -4.77 -7.23
N LYS A 54 -8.03 -5.73 -6.60
CA LYS A 54 -8.35 -7.06 -7.14
C LYS A 54 -7.13 -7.79 -7.69
N VAL A 55 -6.01 -7.70 -6.98
CA VAL A 55 -4.74 -8.36 -7.34
C VAL A 55 -4.42 -9.51 -6.41
N GLN A 56 -3.58 -10.42 -6.89
CA GLN A 56 -3.03 -11.49 -6.07
C GLN A 56 -1.53 -11.29 -5.92
N ILE A 57 -1.09 -10.98 -4.70
CA ILE A 57 0.33 -10.91 -4.37
C ILE A 57 0.65 -12.14 -3.52
N ARG A 58 1.48 -13.04 -4.02
CA ARG A 58 1.89 -14.27 -3.32
C ARG A 58 3.40 -14.28 -3.19
N ASP A 59 3.89 -14.43 -1.96
CA ASP A 59 5.32 -14.54 -1.62
C ASP A 59 6.21 -13.44 -2.23
N ASP A 60 5.77 -12.19 -2.11
CA ASP A 60 6.56 -11.07 -2.59
C ASP A 60 7.55 -10.58 -1.52
N GLU A 61 8.85 -10.77 -1.77
CA GLU A 61 9.90 -10.31 -0.87
C GLU A 61 9.91 -8.79 -0.68
N ARG A 62 9.38 -8.03 -1.65
CA ARG A 62 9.28 -6.57 -1.57
C ARG A 62 8.45 -6.15 -0.37
N ILE A 63 7.42 -6.92 0.00
CA ILE A 63 6.58 -6.66 1.19
C ILE A 63 7.43 -6.63 2.46
N ARG A 64 8.38 -7.56 2.59
CA ARG A 64 9.27 -7.64 3.76
C ARG A 64 10.27 -6.48 3.83
N ASN A 65 10.49 -5.82 2.70
CA ASN A 65 11.39 -4.67 2.58
C ASN A 65 10.64 -3.32 2.71
N ILE A 66 9.31 -3.32 2.84
CA ILE A 66 8.53 -2.09 3.06
C ILE A 66 8.94 -1.47 4.41
N ARG A 67 9.35 -0.20 4.36
CA ARG A 67 9.67 0.60 5.56
C ARG A 67 8.91 1.90 5.59
N THR A 68 8.74 2.52 4.42
CA THR A 68 8.06 3.79 4.23
C THR A 68 6.78 3.61 3.45
N LEU A 69 5.88 4.58 3.55
CA LEU A 69 4.69 4.62 2.70
C LEU A 69 5.05 4.80 1.22
N GLY A 70 6.16 5.49 0.93
CA GLY A 70 6.73 5.58 -0.41
C GLY A 70 7.01 4.21 -1.03
N ASP A 71 7.53 3.25 -0.24
CA ASP A 71 7.77 1.88 -0.70
C ASP A 71 6.47 1.21 -1.13
N ILE A 72 5.37 1.46 -0.41
CA ILE A 72 4.05 0.89 -0.73
C ILE A 72 3.50 1.48 -2.03
N TYR A 73 3.62 2.80 -2.20
CA TYR A 73 3.22 3.44 -3.45
C TYR A 73 4.00 2.86 -4.63
N GLN A 74 5.33 2.74 -4.50
CA GLN A 74 6.17 2.15 -5.54
C GLN A 74 5.82 0.69 -5.80
N PHE A 75 5.57 -0.07 -4.75
CA PHE A 75 5.16 -1.46 -4.85
C PHE A 75 3.87 -1.61 -5.68
N ILE A 76 2.85 -0.81 -5.39
CA ILE A 76 1.58 -0.82 -6.14
C ILE A 76 1.77 -0.32 -7.59
N ILE A 77 2.58 0.71 -7.81
CA ILE A 77 2.91 1.19 -9.16
C ILE A 77 3.60 0.08 -9.97
N ASN A 78 4.54 -0.64 -9.36
CA ASN A 78 5.23 -1.75 -10.01
C ASN A 78 4.25 -2.88 -10.36
N LEU A 79 3.34 -3.25 -9.46
CA LEU A 79 2.30 -4.25 -9.75
C LEU A 79 1.40 -3.83 -10.92
N LYS A 80 1.06 -2.54 -11.02
CA LYS A 80 0.34 -2.02 -12.19
C LYS A 80 1.17 -2.17 -13.46
N ASN A 81 2.44 -1.77 -13.42
CA ASN A 81 3.34 -1.86 -14.58
C ASN A 81 3.60 -3.31 -15.01
N GLU A 82 3.59 -4.25 -14.07
CA GLU A 82 3.67 -5.70 -14.30
C GLU A 82 2.36 -6.28 -14.87
N GLY A 83 1.27 -5.50 -14.94
CA GLY A 83 -0.02 -5.91 -15.47
C GLY A 83 -0.89 -6.69 -14.47
N HIS A 84 -0.55 -6.68 -13.19
CA HIS A 84 -1.35 -7.34 -12.14
C HIS A 84 -2.59 -6.54 -11.77
N ILE A 85 -2.50 -5.20 -11.79
CA ILE A 85 -3.62 -4.32 -11.48
C ILE A 85 -4.36 -3.99 -12.77
N SER A 86 -5.56 -4.53 -12.94
CA SER A 86 -6.41 -4.25 -14.09
C SER A 86 -7.09 -2.88 -13.94
N GLU A 87 -7.00 -2.04 -14.97
CA GLU A 87 -7.86 -0.87 -15.15
C GLU A 87 -9.24 -1.35 -15.58
N ALA A 88 -10.06 -1.82 -14.63
CA ALA A 88 -11.46 -2.13 -14.91
C ALA A 88 -12.29 -0.84 -14.99
#